data_AF-A0A5J4ZII7-F1
#
_entry.id   AF-A0A5J4ZII7-F1
#
_cell.length_a   1.000
_cell.length_b   1.000
_cell.length_c   1.000
_cell.angle_alpha   90.00
_cell.angle_beta   90.00
_cell.angle_gamma   90.00
#
_symmetry.space_group_name_H-M   'P 1'
#
loop_
_entity.id
_entity.type
_entity.pdbx_description
1 polymer ?
#
loop_
_entity_poly.entity_id
_entity_poly.type
_entity_poly.pdbx_seq_one_letter_code
_entity_poly.pdbx_strand_id
1 'polypeptide(L)'
;MSEKLKASNFPALGLKIGSWERNSKHEGDLIAKFYYAKRKLVWEVLEGPLKSKIEIQWSDILAIRAIIVDDEPGILEIELNQAPLFYRETNPQPRKHTL
;
A
#
# COMPACT_ATOMS: atom_id res chain seq x y z
N MET A 1 -15.20 12.65 22.09
CA MET A 1 -15.50 11.27 21.66
C MET A 1 -14.69 11.05 20.39
N SER A 2 -13.55 10.35 20.41
CA SER A 2 -12.78 10.14 19.18
C SER A 2 -13.38 8.96 18.43
N GLU A 3 -13.97 9.20 17.26
CA GLU A 3 -14.37 8.13 16.37
C GLU A 3 -13.14 7.28 16.02
N LYS A 4 -13.22 5.97 16.24
CA LYS A 4 -12.16 5.05 15.80
C LYS A 4 -12.22 4.97 14.28
N LEU A 5 -11.37 5.74 13.60
CA LEU A 5 -11.24 5.71 12.15
C LEU A 5 -10.84 4.30 11.69
N LYS A 6 -11.73 3.63 10.95
CA LYS A 6 -11.45 2.34 10.32
C LYS A 6 -10.43 2.53 9.21
N ALA A 7 -9.56 1.54 9.00
CA ALA A 7 -8.65 1.57 7.88
C ALA A 7 -9.42 1.48 6.57
N SER A 8 -9.01 2.27 5.58
CA SER A 8 -9.52 2.14 4.21
C SER A 8 -8.66 1.15 3.44
N ASN A 9 -9.28 0.29 2.64
CA ASN A 9 -8.60 -0.69 1.80
C ASN A 9 -9.08 -0.47 0.36
N PHE A 10 -8.14 -0.32 -0.56
CA PHE A 10 -8.42 -0.07 -1.96
C PHE A 10 -7.63 -1.05 -2.82
N PRO A 11 -8.26 -1.76 -3.77
CA PRO A 11 -7.52 -2.46 -4.80
C PRO A 11 -6.81 -1.42 -5.67
N ALA A 12 -5.57 -1.68 -6.03
CA ALA A 12 -4.79 -0.79 -6.88
C ALA A 12 -4.40 -1.52 -8.18
N LEU A 13 -4.43 -0.78 -9.28
CA LEU A 13 -4.08 -1.31 -10.60
C LEU A 13 -2.56 -1.41 -10.79
N GLY A 14 -1.80 -0.52 -10.15
CA GLY A 14 -0.36 -0.52 -10.21
C GLY A 14 0.29 0.25 -9.07
N LEU A 15 1.57 -0.04 -8.84
CA LEU A 15 2.45 0.61 -7.88
C LEU A 15 3.79 0.87 -8.57
N LYS A 16 4.24 2.13 -8.56
CA LYS A 16 5.52 2.54 -9.12
C LYS A 16 6.39 3.21 -8.06
N ILE A 17 7.66 2.81 -7.98
CA ILE A 17 8.67 3.35 -7.07
C ILE A 17 9.95 3.58 -7.89
N GLY A 18 10.23 4.83 -8.25
CA GLY A 18 11.33 5.16 -9.15
C GLY A 18 11.21 4.43 -10.50
N SER A 19 12.20 3.61 -10.84
CA SER A 19 12.19 2.77 -12.05
C SER A 19 11.54 1.39 -11.85
N TRP A 20 11.19 1.03 -10.62
CA TRP A 20 10.50 -0.22 -10.32
C TRP A 20 9.00 -0.03 -10.42
N GLU A 21 8.30 -1.00 -11.01
CA GLU A 21 6.85 -1.00 -11.09
C GLU A 21 6.26 -2.39 -10.90
N ARG A 22 5.03 -2.43 -10.41
CA ARG A 22 4.23 -3.63 -10.26
C ARG A 22 2.79 -3.35 -10.65
N ASN A 23 2.29 -4.09 -11.62
CA ASN A 23 0.88 -4.04 -12.02
C ASN A 23 0.12 -5.23 -11.42
N SER A 24 -1.13 -4.99 -11.07
CA SER A 24 -2.07 -6.02 -10.64
C SER A 24 -2.37 -6.95 -11.82
N LYS A 25 -2.29 -8.27 -11.59
CA LYS A 25 -2.65 -9.32 -12.55
C LYS A 25 -4.04 -9.87 -12.27
N HIS A 26 -4.43 -9.90 -11.01
CA HIS A 26 -5.72 -10.36 -10.53
C HIS A 26 -6.27 -9.40 -9.49
N GLU A 27 -7.59 -9.22 -9.49
CA GLU A 27 -8.24 -8.41 -8.47
C GLU A 27 -7.84 -8.88 -7.06
N GLY A 28 -7.33 -7.94 -6.26
CA GLY A 28 -6.93 -8.19 -4.88
C GLY A 28 -5.47 -8.62 -4.68
N ASP A 29 -4.67 -8.79 -5.73
CA ASP A 29 -3.24 -9.10 -5.58
C ASP A 29 -2.38 -7.89 -5.18
N LEU A 30 -2.89 -6.67 -5.39
CA LEU A 30 -2.27 -5.41 -5.00
C LEU A 30 -3.29 -4.56 -4.25
N ILE A 31 -3.09 -4.41 -2.94
CA ILE A 31 -4.00 -3.68 -2.06
C ILE A 31 -3.25 -2.55 -1.37
N ALA A 32 -3.77 -1.32 -1.48
CA ALA A 32 -3.35 -0.18 -0.67
C ALA A 32 -4.24 -0.06 0.57
N LYS A 33 -3.64 0.17 1.74
CA LYS A 33 -4.34 0.31 3.02
C LYS A 33 -3.91 1.56 3.76
N PHE A 34 -4.89 2.33 4.22
CA PHE A 34 -4.69 3.60 4.90
C PHE A 34 -5.11 3.41 6.35
N TYR A 35 -4.12 3.21 7.23
CA TYR A 35 -4.36 3.02 8.66
C TYR A 35 -4.33 4.37 9.37
N TYR A 36 -5.46 5.07 9.44
CA TYR A 36 -5.54 6.40 10.07
C TYR A 36 -5.16 6.38 11.56
N ALA A 37 -5.62 5.38 12.32
CA ALA A 37 -5.30 5.26 13.74
C ALA A 37 -3.80 4.96 14.00
N LYS A 38 -3.16 4.20 13.10
CA LYS A 38 -1.72 3.90 13.18
C LYS A 38 -0.86 4.92 12.44
N ARG A 39 -1.47 5.88 11.74
CA ARG A 39 -0.81 6.88 10.88
C ARG A 39 0.21 6.26 9.93
N LYS A 40 -0.20 5.23 9.19
CA LYS A 40 0.64 4.58 8.17
C LYS A 40 -0.13 4.21 6.91
N LEU A 41 0.55 4.21 5.78
CA LEU A 41 0.12 3.57 4.55
C LEU A 41 0.81 2.22 4.40
N VAL A 42 0.08 1.25 3.89
CA VAL A 42 0.59 -0.10 3.67
C VAL A 42 0.19 -0.55 2.28
N TRP A 43 1.15 -1.04 1.51
CA TRP A 43 0.89 -1.81 0.30
C TRP A 43 1.07 -3.29 0.60
N GLU A 44 0.11 -4.11 0.17
CA GLU A 44 0.19 -5.56 0.23
C GLU A 44 0.24 -6.10 -1.20
N VAL A 45 1.26 -6.90 -1.49
CA VAL A 45 1.49 -7.52 -2.80
C VAL A 45 1.45 -9.03 -2.63
N LEU A 46 0.55 -9.71 -3.32
CA LEU A 46 0.46 -11.16 -3.36
C LEU A 46 1.20 -11.72 -4.58
N GLU A 47 2.05 -12.71 -4.32
CA GLU A 47 2.80 -13.47 -5.33
C GLU A 47 2.57 -14.96 -5.10
N GLY A 48 1.54 -15.51 -5.74
CA GLY A 48 1.11 -16.88 -5.47
C GLY A 48 0.69 -17.02 -3.99
N PRO A 49 1.27 -17.96 -3.21
CA PRO A 49 0.95 -18.12 -1.80
C PRO A 49 1.67 -17.14 -0.87
N LEU A 50 2.62 -16.34 -1.39
CA LEU A 50 3.47 -15.47 -0.59
C LEU A 50 2.95 -14.04 -0.61
N LYS A 51 3.05 -13.37 0.53
CA LYS A 51 2.71 -11.96 0.68
C LYS A 51 3.96 -11.13 0.94
N SER A 52 4.08 -10.03 0.21
CA SER A 52 5.02 -8.96 0.50
C SER A 52 4.25 -7.72 0.97
N LYS A 53 4.89 -6.90 1.80
CA LYS A 53 4.30 -5.71 2.39
C LYS A 53 5.29 -4.56 2.33
N ILE A 54 4.81 -3.38 1.95
CA ILE A 54 5.56 -2.12 2.02
C ILE A 54 4.84 -1.22 3.02
N GLU A 55 5.54 -0.72 4.03
CA GLU A 55 4.97 0.19 5.03
C GLU A 55 5.62 1.57 4.98
N ILE A 56 4.79 2.60 5.04
CA ILE A 56 5.17 4.01 5.01
C ILE A 56 4.52 4.68 6.21
N GLN A 57 5.32 5.28 7.11
CA GLN A 57 4.77 6.10 8.19
C GLN A 57 4.34 7.45 7.64
N TRP A 58 3.26 8.02 8.17
CA TRP A 58 2.82 9.35 7.74
C TRP A 58 3.83 10.44 8.04
N SER A 59 4.65 10.26 9.08
CA SER A 59 5.77 11.17 9.40
C SER A 59 6.78 11.29 8.27
N ASP A 60 6.82 10.30 7.38
CA ASP A 60 7.83 10.19 6.34
C ASP A 60 7.31 10.76 5.00
N ILE A 61 6.03 11.18 4.95
CA ILE A 61 5.40 11.75 3.77
C ILE A 61 5.67 13.25 3.71
N LEU A 62 6.34 13.70 2.65
CA LEU A 62 6.60 15.11 2.38
C LEU A 62 5.45 15.76 1.62
N ALA A 63 4.92 15.08 0.61
CA ALA A 63 3.86 15.59 -0.23
C ALA A 63 2.95 14.46 -0.73
N ILE A 64 1.69 14.82 -1.00
CA ILE A 64 0.69 13.94 -1.61
C ILE A 64 0.08 14.70 -2.78
N ARG A 65 0.00 14.06 -3.95
CA ARG A 65 -0.64 14.60 -5.15
C ARG A 65 -1.61 13.58 -5.72
N ALA A 66 -2.84 14.02 -5.97
CA ALA A 66 -3.82 13.23 -6.72
C ALA A 66 -3.88 13.77 -8.15
N ILE A 67 -3.76 12.86 -9.13
CA ILE A 67 -3.92 13.16 -10.55
C ILE A 67 -5.15 12.38 -11.00
N ILE A 68 -6.18 13.12 -11.42
CA ILE A 68 -7.46 12.57 -11.85
C ILE A 68 -7.74 13.17 -13.22
N VAL A 69 -7.91 12.31 -14.21
CA VAL A 69 -8.24 12.66 -15.60
C VAL A 69 -9.49 11.87 -15.95
N ASP A 70 -10.42 12.50 -16.68
CA ASP A 70 -11.64 11.83 -17.10
C ASP A 70 -11.31 10.56 -17.91
N ASP A 71 -12.08 9.50 -17.65
CA ASP A 71 -11.94 8.17 -18.27
C ASP A 71 -10.61 7.42 -18.00
N GLU A 72 -9.73 7.95 -17.14
CA GLU A 72 -8.46 7.32 -16.76
C GLU A 72 -8.42 6.91 -15.27
N PRO A 73 -7.63 5.89 -14.89
CA PRO A 73 -7.42 5.57 -13.49
C PRO A 73 -6.79 6.73 -12.71
N GLY A 74 -7.35 7.04 -11.53
CA GLY A 74 -6.77 8.02 -10.62
C GLY A 74 -5.39 7.57 -10.10
N ILE A 75 -4.43 8.50 -10.11
CA ILE A 75 -3.07 8.26 -9.61
C ILE A 75 -2.88 9.02 -8.30
N LEU A 76 -2.44 8.31 -7.26
CA LEU A 76 -2.00 8.91 -6.01
C LEU A 76 -0.48 8.83 -5.93
N GLU A 77 0.17 9.98 -6.00
CA GLU A 77 1.60 10.11 -5.81
C GLU A 77 1.92 10.57 -4.39
N ILE A 78 2.98 9.97 -3.83
CA ILE A 78 3.44 10.25 -2.48
C ILE A 78 4.95 10.44 -2.54
N GLU A 79 5.41 11.61 -2.11
CA GLU A 79 6.82 11.92 -1.94
C GLU A 79 7.25 11.59 -0.52
N LEU A 80 8.37 10.89 -0.37
CA LEU A 80 8.86 10.42 0.92
C LEU A 80 10.23 11.03 1.25
N ASN A 81 10.45 11.38 2.51
CA ASN A 81 11.78 11.80 3.00
C ASN A 81 12.66 10.62 3.43
N GLN A 82 12.09 9.44 3.62
CA GLN A 82 12.75 8.22 4.06
C GLN A 82 12.27 7.03 3.22
N ALA A 83 13.14 6.02 3.08
CA ALA A 83 12.78 4.79 2.39
C ALA A 83 11.69 4.02 3.15
N PRO A 84 10.70 3.44 2.45
CA PRO A 84 9.70 2.57 3.07
C PRO A 84 10.32 1.33 3.73
N LEU A 85 9.57 0.70 4.63
CA LEU A 85 9.92 -0.61 5.19
C LEU A 85 9.37 -1.74 4.31
N PHE A 86 10.21 -2.71 3.98
CA PHE A 86 9.86 -3.84 3.12
C PHE A 86 9.85 -5.14 3.92
N TYR A 87 8.77 -5.91 3.77
CA TYR A 87 8.59 -7.21 4.40
C TYR A 87 8.22 -8.23 3.33
N ARG A 88 8.74 -9.44 3.44
CA ARG A 88 8.40 -10.57 2.56
C ARG A 88 8.21 -11.82 3.39
N GLU A 89 7.10 -12.50 3.20
CA GLU A 89 6.89 -13.82 3.78
C GLU A 89 7.79 -14.85 3.07
N THR A 90 8.51 -15.64 3.85
CA THR A 90 9.41 -16.70 3.37
C THR A 90 8.85 -18.10 3.59
N ASN A 91 7.80 -18.24 4.42
CA ASN A 91 7.12 -19.51 4.66
C ASN A 91 5.63 -19.25 4.90
N PRO A 92 4.71 -19.67 4.01
CA PRO A 92 3.29 -19.36 4.13
C PRO A 92 2.72 -20.10 5.35
N GLN A 93 2.53 -19.39 6.46
CA GLN A 93 1.89 -19.95 7.64
C GLN A 93 0.39 -19.67 7.58
N PRO A 94 -0.47 -20.71 7.46
CA PRO A 94 -1.90 -20.52 7.51
C PRO A 94 -2.27 -19.83 8.83
N ARG A 95 -3.02 -18.72 8.74
CA ARG A 95 -3.62 -17.96 9.88
C ARG A 95 -2.71 -16.99 10.67
N LYS A 96 -1.47 -16.70 10.24
CA LYS A 96 -0.75 -15.55 10.82
C LYS A 96 -1.11 -14.27 10.10
N HIS A 97 -1.70 -13.32 10.83
CA HIS A 97 -1.66 -11.92 10.41
C HIS A 97 -0.21 -11.44 10.53
N THR A 98 0.39 -11.01 9.43
CA THR A 98 1.67 -10.31 9.42
C THR A 98 1.57 -9.10 10.37
N LEU A 99 2.35 -9.08 11.45
CA LEU A 99 2.39 -8.00 12.46
C LEU A 99 2.72 -6.63 11.82
#